data_AF-A0A231HDY6-F1
#
_entry.id   AF-A0A231HDY6-F1
#
_cell.length_a   1.000
_cell.length_b   1.000
_cell.length_c   1.000
_cell.angle_alpha   90.00
_cell.angle_beta   90.00
_cell.angle_gamma   90.00
#
_symmetry.space_group_name_H-M   'P 1'
#
loop_
_entity.id
_entity.type
_entity.pdbx_description
1 polymer ?
#
loop_
_entity_poly.entity_id
_entity_poly.type
_entity_poly.pdbx_seq_one_letter_code
_entity_poly.pdbx_strand_id
1 'polypeptide(L)'
;MTREHSRGRSGSDGGTTSVDGIRPAIRPDPTTNSPLTPPFPPLRKPNDGALSGTTPARKRPVRDLGKVAKQLSDRDWSILRSVAEHRYLTVSHIHAMHFGNMPPDSGLRTAQRVLARLRRDRVLGALKQRIGGHKAGSTGSVHYVDEVGDRLLRQASARQSRRPFREPTERFLDHQLGIASAHVALVEADREERIELVRCAIEPAAWRAYLGIGGVRLTLKPDLYAETASPPGSEYVDAAFIEIDMGTESIPTLLKKCHEYDAYRRQGIEQDRSDGAFPFVVWSMSADTEAKAERRRIALREAIDKDRKLPSSLFRVIAPDQLIAVMQKGADI
;
A
#
# COMPACT_ATOMS: atom_id res chain seq x y z
N MET A 1 -57.85 -17.57 39.33
CA MET A 1 -58.27 -16.37 40.08
C MET A 1 -57.79 -15.16 39.29
N THR A 2 -58.66 -14.61 38.44
CA THR A 2 -59.37 -13.32 38.64
C THR A 2 -58.41 -12.14 38.45
N ARG A 3 -58.60 -11.13 37.61
CA ARG A 3 -59.57 -10.70 36.58
C ARG A 3 -58.94 -9.38 36.03
N GLU A 4 -58.97 -9.11 34.72
CA GLU A 4 -59.87 -8.12 34.08
C GLU A 4 -59.79 -6.69 34.68
N HIS A 5 -59.64 -5.58 33.95
CA HIS A 5 -60.30 -5.11 32.72
C HIS A 5 -59.45 -3.94 32.16
N SER A 6 -59.27 -3.74 30.85
CA SER A 6 -60.23 -3.54 29.74
C SER A 6 -60.57 -2.08 29.47
N ARG A 7 -60.64 -1.82 28.15
CA ARG A 7 -61.26 -0.73 27.39
C ARG A 7 -60.37 0.48 27.07
N GLY A 8 -60.14 0.85 25.80
CA GLY A 8 -60.61 0.29 24.53
C GLY A 8 -61.01 1.38 23.55
N ARG A 9 -60.69 1.10 22.26
CA ARG A 9 -61.46 1.43 21.04
C ARG A 9 -61.66 2.92 20.71
N SER A 10 -61.88 3.37 19.48
CA SER A 10 -62.01 2.91 18.07
C SER A 10 -62.45 4.20 17.33
N GLY A 11 -62.35 4.45 16.03
CA GLY A 11 -62.19 3.69 14.79
C GLY A 11 -62.20 4.74 13.65
N SER A 12 -61.65 4.42 12.47
CA SER A 12 -62.40 4.05 11.22
C SER A 12 -63.20 5.22 10.61
N ASP A 13 -63.27 5.52 9.31
CA ASP A 13 -62.94 4.86 8.04
C ASP A 13 -62.99 5.95 6.95
N GLY A 14 -62.26 5.83 5.84
CA GLY A 14 -62.88 5.62 4.51
C GLY A 14 -62.70 6.87 3.62
N GLY A 15 -62.12 6.80 2.43
CA GLY A 15 -62.71 6.25 1.22
C GLY A 15 -62.10 6.92 -0.02
N THR A 16 -62.19 6.22 -1.15
CA THR A 16 -61.41 6.31 -2.39
C THR A 16 -62.09 7.06 -3.56
N THR A 17 -61.29 7.36 -4.61
CA THR A 17 -61.55 7.33 -6.08
C THR A 17 -61.68 8.62 -6.94
N SER A 18 -61.14 8.47 -8.17
CA SER A 18 -61.40 9.15 -9.48
C SER A 18 -60.69 10.50 -9.74
N VAL A 19 -59.83 10.74 -10.74
CA VAL A 19 -59.74 10.46 -12.21
C VAL A 19 -60.62 11.37 -13.10
N ASP A 20 -59.91 12.06 -14.01
CA ASP A 20 -60.24 12.61 -15.36
C ASP A 20 -60.45 14.13 -15.62
N GLY A 21 -59.71 14.58 -16.66
CA GLY A 21 -60.04 15.63 -17.64
C GLY A 21 -59.48 17.05 -17.42
N ILE A 22 -58.96 17.86 -18.37
CA ILE A 22 -58.89 17.89 -19.85
C ILE A 22 -57.74 18.89 -20.27
N ARG A 23 -57.15 18.67 -21.46
CA ARG A 23 -56.04 19.36 -22.20
C ARG A 23 -56.47 20.69 -22.91
N PRO A 24 -55.84 21.21 -24.01
CA PRO A 24 -54.45 21.28 -24.57
C PRO A 24 -54.04 22.75 -24.95
N ALA A 25 -52.84 23.09 -25.45
CA ALA A 25 -52.38 23.07 -26.87
C ALA A 25 -51.09 23.96 -26.95
N ILE A 26 -50.13 23.94 -27.89
CA ILE A 26 -50.12 23.89 -29.36
C ILE A 26 -48.68 23.49 -29.82
N ARG A 27 -48.57 22.67 -30.88
CA ARG A 27 -47.42 22.54 -31.82
C ARG A 27 -47.81 23.29 -33.11
N PRO A 28 -46.91 23.85 -33.94
CA PRO A 28 -46.10 23.01 -34.85
C PRO A 28 -44.73 23.57 -35.35
N ASP A 29 -43.90 22.62 -35.83
CA ASP A 29 -42.80 22.72 -36.81
C ASP A 29 -43.34 23.05 -38.25
N PRO A 30 -42.58 23.03 -39.39
CA PRO A 30 -41.11 22.99 -39.63
C PRO A 30 -40.58 23.89 -40.80
N THR A 31 -39.24 23.89 -40.93
CA THR A 31 -38.41 23.84 -42.18
C THR A 31 -38.32 24.98 -43.22
N THR A 32 -37.06 25.16 -43.64
CA THR A 32 -36.54 25.55 -44.98
C THR A 32 -36.15 27.02 -45.19
N ASN A 33 -34.83 27.30 -45.17
CA ASN A 33 -34.07 27.79 -46.34
C ASN A 33 -32.69 28.31 -45.91
N SER A 34 -31.64 27.72 -46.49
CA SER A 34 -30.37 28.42 -46.72
C SER A 34 -30.37 28.98 -48.14
N PRO A 35 -29.73 30.13 -48.37
CA PRO A 35 -29.02 30.33 -49.62
C PRO A 35 -27.56 30.79 -49.43
N LEU A 36 -26.82 30.53 -50.51
CA LEU A 36 -25.40 30.68 -50.76
C LEU A 36 -24.98 32.15 -51.07
N THR A 37 -23.75 32.53 -50.65
CA THR A 37 -22.63 33.35 -51.24
C THR A 37 -22.90 34.48 -52.30
N PRO A 38 -22.00 35.45 -52.66
CA PRO A 38 -20.58 35.81 -52.29
C PRO A 38 -20.30 37.39 -52.27
N PRO A 39 -19.16 38.00 -52.71
CA PRO A 39 -17.75 38.06 -52.23
C PRO A 39 -17.13 39.49 -51.98
N PHE A 40 -15.87 39.54 -51.45
CA PHE A 40 -14.79 40.61 -51.49
C PHE A 40 -14.69 41.72 -50.40
N PRO A 41 -13.51 42.38 -50.17
CA PRO A 41 -12.07 41.99 -50.11
C PRO A 41 -11.34 42.59 -48.85
N PRO A 42 -9.98 42.54 -48.69
CA PRO A 42 -9.31 42.34 -47.39
C PRO A 42 -8.90 43.61 -46.63
N LEU A 43 -8.69 43.52 -45.30
CA LEU A 43 -7.96 44.53 -44.53
C LEU A 43 -7.19 43.93 -43.34
N ARG A 44 -5.85 43.93 -43.50
CA ARG A 44 -4.77 44.15 -42.51
C ARG A 44 -4.66 43.26 -41.26
N LYS A 45 -3.51 42.59 -41.13
CA LYS A 45 -2.89 42.24 -39.83
C LYS A 45 -2.60 43.52 -39.03
N PRO A 46 -2.75 43.46 -37.70
CA PRO A 46 -1.56 43.60 -36.87
C PRO A 46 -1.45 42.49 -35.81
N ASN A 47 -0.21 42.35 -35.35
CA ASN A 47 0.31 41.33 -34.45
C ASN A 47 -0.16 41.47 -32.99
N ASP A 48 -0.04 40.34 -32.29
CA ASP A 48 0.43 40.13 -30.92
C ASP A 48 -0.31 40.75 -29.73
N GLY A 49 -0.94 39.85 -28.96
CA GLY A 49 -1.36 40.08 -27.58
C GLY A 49 -1.88 38.82 -26.88
N ALA A 50 -1.35 37.63 -27.19
CA ALA A 50 -1.74 36.41 -26.48
C ALA A 50 -0.80 36.17 -25.27
N LEU A 51 -1.38 36.24 -24.07
CA LEU A 51 -0.76 35.98 -22.79
C LEU A 51 -0.01 34.63 -22.80
N SER A 52 1.31 34.69 -22.67
CA SER A 52 2.14 33.53 -22.34
C SER A 52 1.83 33.08 -20.91
N GLY A 53 1.08 31.98 -20.74
CA GLY A 53 0.79 31.54 -19.38
C GLY A 53 0.14 30.17 -19.13
N THR A 54 -0.34 29.44 -20.14
CA THR A 54 -1.14 28.21 -19.89
C THR A 54 -0.62 26.93 -20.56
N THR A 55 0.57 26.94 -21.14
CA THR A 55 1.20 25.68 -21.58
C THR A 55 1.99 25.08 -20.42
N PRO A 56 1.70 23.85 -19.94
CA PRO A 56 2.53 23.19 -18.95
C PRO A 56 3.96 23.09 -19.50
N ALA A 57 4.95 23.50 -18.70
CA ALA A 57 6.35 23.54 -19.09
C ALA A 57 6.75 22.21 -19.75
N ARG A 58 7.19 22.29 -21.02
CA ARG A 58 7.60 21.14 -21.82
C ARG A 58 8.69 20.38 -21.07
N LYS A 59 8.35 19.20 -20.52
CA LYS A 59 9.28 18.34 -19.78
C LYS A 59 10.51 18.08 -20.67
N ARG A 60 11.69 18.55 -20.25
CA ARG A 60 12.92 18.32 -21.02
C ARG A 60 13.17 16.80 -21.07
N PRO A 61 13.28 16.19 -22.27
CA PRO A 61 13.66 14.79 -22.36
C PRO A 61 15.07 14.64 -21.78
N VAL A 62 15.24 13.72 -20.83
CA VAL A 62 16.57 13.36 -20.33
C VAL A 62 17.30 12.64 -21.46
N ARG A 63 18.15 13.40 -22.16
CA ARG A 63 18.84 12.96 -23.37
C ARG A 63 20.03 12.03 -23.09
N ASP A 64 20.57 12.03 -21.87
CA ASP A 64 21.74 11.22 -21.52
C ASP A 64 21.55 10.48 -20.18
N LEU A 65 20.99 9.28 -20.25
CA LEU A 65 20.86 8.38 -19.09
C LEU A 65 22.21 7.93 -18.55
N GLY A 66 23.22 7.79 -19.42
CA GLY A 66 24.56 7.34 -19.02
C GLY A 66 25.24 8.36 -18.12
N LYS A 67 25.08 9.66 -18.40
CA LYS A 67 25.57 10.73 -17.53
C LYS A 67 24.87 10.73 -16.17
N VAL A 68 23.54 10.55 -16.12
CA VAL A 68 22.81 10.47 -14.85
C VAL A 68 23.30 9.26 -14.04
N ALA A 69 23.40 8.08 -14.68
CA ALA A 69 23.90 6.86 -14.03
C ALA A 69 25.28 7.04 -13.39
N LYS A 70 26.21 7.71 -14.08
CA LYS A 70 27.57 8.00 -13.59
C LYS A 70 27.61 9.02 -12.43
N GLN A 71 26.56 9.82 -12.26
CA GLN A 71 26.47 10.82 -11.18
C GLN A 71 25.82 10.26 -9.91
N LEU A 72 25.14 9.11 -10.00
CA LEU A 72 24.55 8.45 -8.84
C LEU A 72 25.64 7.73 -8.05
N SER A 73 25.72 8.04 -6.76
CA SER A 73 26.52 7.27 -5.81
C SER A 73 25.89 5.90 -5.52
N ASP A 74 26.63 5.00 -4.88
CA ASP A 74 26.09 3.71 -4.44
C ASP A 74 24.89 3.87 -3.50
N ARG A 75 24.91 4.90 -2.65
CA ARG A 75 23.76 5.24 -1.80
C ARG A 75 22.56 5.69 -2.62
N ASP A 76 22.76 6.46 -3.68
CA ASP A 76 21.67 6.88 -4.57
C ASP A 76 21.02 5.69 -5.28
N TRP A 77 21.84 4.74 -5.76
CA TRP A 77 21.35 3.50 -6.33
C TRP A 77 20.65 2.61 -5.30
N SER A 78 21.15 2.58 -4.05
CA SER A 78 20.49 1.88 -2.95
C SER A 78 19.10 2.48 -2.66
N ILE A 79 19.01 3.81 -2.53
CA ILE A 79 17.73 4.53 -2.34
C ILE A 79 16.78 4.25 -3.51
N LEU A 80 17.25 4.33 -4.76
CA LEU A 80 16.43 4.07 -5.93
C LEU A 80 15.86 2.65 -5.93
N ARG A 81 16.66 1.65 -5.54
CA ARG A 81 16.21 0.25 -5.43
C ARG A 81 15.20 0.07 -4.30
N SER A 82 15.44 0.62 -3.12
CA SER A 82 14.50 0.52 -1.99
C SER A 82 13.16 1.20 -2.29
N VAL A 83 13.16 2.36 -2.96
CA VAL A 83 11.90 3.00 -3.40
C VAL A 83 11.21 2.17 -4.48
N ALA A 84 11.95 1.52 -5.38
CA ALA A 84 11.37 0.64 -6.41
C ALA A 84 10.71 -0.61 -5.80
N GLU A 85 11.35 -1.18 -4.79
CA GLU A 85 10.88 -2.35 -4.05
C GLU A 85 9.58 -2.03 -3.30
N HIS A 86 9.58 -0.98 -2.48
CA HIS A 86 8.43 -0.59 -1.65
C HIS A 86 7.37 0.21 -2.39
N ARG A 87 7.65 0.65 -3.62
CA ARG A 87 6.85 1.56 -4.46
C ARG A 87 6.74 3.00 -3.92
N TYR A 88 6.55 3.14 -2.61
CA TYR A 88 6.41 4.39 -1.89
C TYR A 88 7.21 4.39 -0.60
N LEU A 89 8.00 5.44 -0.36
CA LEU A 89 8.72 5.63 0.90
C LEU A 89 8.62 7.09 1.37
N THR A 90 8.52 7.29 2.69
CA THR A 90 8.63 8.62 3.30
C THR A 90 10.11 9.01 3.43
N VAL A 91 10.36 10.29 3.73
CA VAL A 91 11.72 10.74 4.10
C VAL A 91 12.23 9.97 5.33
N SER A 92 11.39 9.73 6.33
CA SER A 92 11.74 9.00 7.55
C SER A 92 12.16 7.56 7.24
N HIS A 93 11.43 6.85 6.38
CA HIS A 93 11.82 5.50 5.94
C HIS A 93 13.18 5.50 5.24
N ILE A 94 13.39 6.42 4.29
CA ILE A 94 14.65 6.51 3.54
C ILE A 94 15.82 6.87 4.46
N HIS A 95 15.59 7.76 5.42
CA HIS A 95 16.55 8.12 6.45
C HIS A 95 16.96 6.89 7.26
N ALA A 96 15.99 6.18 7.82
CA ALA A 96 16.21 5.00 8.65
C ALA A 96 16.96 3.89 7.90
N MET A 97 16.66 3.66 6.62
CA MET A 97 17.34 2.61 5.83
C MET A 97 18.76 3.00 5.39
N HIS A 98 18.99 4.24 4.95
CA HIS A 98 20.22 4.59 4.20
C HIS A 98 21.13 5.60 4.88
N PHE A 99 20.65 6.24 5.95
CA PHE A 99 21.36 7.28 6.70
C PHE A 99 21.37 7.01 8.20
N GLY A 100 20.83 5.87 8.67
CA GLY A 100 20.73 5.53 10.10
C GLY A 100 22.06 5.44 10.85
N ASN A 101 23.18 5.30 10.14
CA ASN A 101 24.53 5.31 10.74
C ASN A 101 25.07 6.74 10.98
N MET A 102 24.30 7.77 10.64
CA MET A 102 24.65 9.17 10.89
C MET A 102 23.91 9.71 12.13
N PRO A 103 24.46 10.74 12.80
CA PRO A 103 23.73 11.44 13.85
C PRO A 103 22.36 11.93 13.33
N PRO A 104 21.25 11.79 14.09
CA PRO A 104 19.89 11.96 13.57
C PRO A 104 19.66 13.25 12.76
N ASP A 105 20.04 14.40 13.32
CA ASP A 105 19.82 15.70 12.66
C ASP A 105 20.67 15.89 11.40
N SER A 106 21.88 15.33 11.40
CA SER A 106 22.80 15.41 10.25
C SER A 106 22.37 14.46 9.15
N GLY A 107 21.97 13.24 9.53
CA GLY A 107 21.42 12.23 8.65
C GLY A 107 20.18 12.72 7.94
N LEU A 108 19.23 13.31 8.67
CA LEU A 108 17.97 13.81 8.10
C LEU A 108 18.20 14.94 7.10
N ARG A 109 19.03 15.94 7.45
CA ARG A 109 19.41 17.02 6.53
C ARG A 109 20.10 16.51 5.28
N THR A 110 20.97 15.51 5.44
CA THR A 110 21.67 14.89 4.31
C THR A 110 20.71 14.11 3.41
N ALA A 111 19.80 13.32 3.99
CA ALA A 111 18.74 12.60 3.29
C ALA A 111 17.86 13.56 2.47
N GLN A 112 17.40 14.65 3.08
CA GLN A 112 16.58 15.67 2.40
C GLN A 112 17.32 16.30 1.21
N ARG A 113 18.61 16.62 1.36
CA ARG A 113 19.44 17.17 0.27
C ARG A 113 19.58 16.18 -0.88
N VAL A 114 19.86 14.91 -0.58
CA VAL A 114 19.96 13.82 -1.57
C VAL A 114 18.62 13.64 -2.29
N LEU A 115 17.51 13.58 -1.56
CA LEU A 115 16.17 13.43 -2.15
C LEU A 115 15.76 14.64 -3.00
N ALA A 116 16.12 15.85 -2.62
CA ALA A 116 15.90 17.04 -3.45
C ALA A 116 16.66 16.95 -4.79
N ARG A 117 17.91 16.48 -4.77
CA ARG A 117 18.70 16.24 -5.99
C ARG A 117 18.08 15.14 -6.85
N LEU A 118 17.80 13.96 -6.28
CA LEU A 118 17.20 12.84 -7.03
C LEU A 118 15.85 13.21 -7.66
N ARG A 119 15.07 14.09 -7.02
CA ARG A 119 13.83 14.64 -7.59
C ARG A 119 14.08 15.63 -8.73
N ARG A 120 15.06 16.52 -8.58
CA ARG A 120 15.46 17.44 -9.66
C ARG A 120 15.86 16.68 -10.93
N ASP A 121 16.57 15.58 -10.74
CA ASP A 121 17.06 14.72 -11.84
C ASP A 121 16.01 13.71 -12.33
N ARG A 122 14.78 13.76 -11.78
CA ARG A 122 13.65 12.87 -12.11
C ARG A 122 13.94 11.39 -11.89
N VAL A 123 14.91 11.08 -11.04
CA VAL A 123 15.18 9.72 -10.55
C VAL A 123 14.06 9.29 -9.61
N LEU A 124 13.67 10.21 -8.71
CA LEU A 124 12.52 10.05 -7.84
C LEU A 124 11.47 11.14 -8.13
N GLY A 125 10.21 10.82 -7.87
CA GLY A 125 9.12 11.78 -7.77
C GLY A 125 8.70 11.98 -6.32
N ALA A 126 7.80 12.93 -6.08
CA ALA A 126 7.10 13.07 -4.81
C ALA A 126 5.60 13.23 -5.07
N LEU A 127 4.77 12.62 -4.21
CA LEU A 127 3.33 12.83 -4.24
C LEU A 127 3.02 14.29 -3.88
N LYS A 128 2.16 14.94 -4.67
CA LYS A 128 1.85 16.38 -4.53
C LYS A 128 0.93 16.68 -3.35
N GLN A 129 0.15 15.69 -2.90
CA GLN A 129 -0.90 15.87 -1.90
C GLN A 129 -0.96 14.69 -0.94
N ARG A 130 -1.31 15.02 0.32
CA ARG A 130 -1.64 14.11 1.40
C ARG A 130 -2.86 13.27 0.99
N ILE A 131 -2.78 11.97 1.22
CA ILE A 131 -3.97 11.12 1.27
C ILE A 131 -4.14 10.70 2.73
N GLY A 132 -5.35 10.77 3.28
CA GLY A 132 -5.67 10.25 4.62
C GLY A 132 -4.94 10.89 5.76
N GLY A 133 -4.76 10.35 6.96
CA GLY A 133 -5.15 9.10 7.61
C GLY A 133 -4.47 9.12 9.01
N HIS A 134 -5.12 8.60 10.06
CA HIS A 134 -4.96 9.02 11.47
C HIS A 134 -3.73 8.47 12.25
N LYS A 135 -2.50 8.86 11.91
CA LYS A 135 -1.42 8.93 12.93
C LYS A 135 -0.55 10.17 12.70
N ALA A 136 -0.68 11.12 13.63
CA ALA A 136 0.18 12.28 13.75
C ALA A 136 1.57 11.81 14.22
N GLY A 137 2.56 11.83 13.33
CA GLY A 137 3.94 11.49 13.65
C GLY A 137 4.86 11.51 12.43
N SER A 138 5.45 12.67 12.15
CA SER A 138 6.40 12.98 11.06
C SER A 138 5.81 13.07 9.64
N THR A 139 5.36 14.30 9.37
CA THR A 139 4.87 14.91 8.12
C THR A 139 5.89 14.84 6.97
N GLY A 140 6.18 13.65 6.44
CA GLY A 140 7.17 13.44 5.38
C GLY A 140 6.57 13.44 3.97
N SER A 141 7.24 14.07 3.00
CA SER A 141 6.93 13.85 1.58
C SER A 141 7.08 12.37 1.21
N VAL A 142 6.09 11.79 0.54
CA VAL A 142 6.15 10.42 0.01
C VAL A 142 6.81 10.43 -1.37
N HIS A 143 7.80 9.56 -1.55
CA HIS A 143 8.60 9.44 -2.76
C HIS A 143 8.28 8.15 -3.51
N TYR A 144 8.37 8.21 -4.84
CA TYR A 144 8.21 7.07 -5.75
C TYR A 144 9.27 7.15 -6.86
N VAL A 145 9.45 6.08 -7.64
CA VAL A 145 10.37 6.09 -8.79
C VAL A 145 9.77 6.89 -9.97
N ASP A 146 10.40 8.00 -10.37
CA ASP A 146 9.99 8.76 -11.56
C ASP A 146 10.67 8.18 -12.84
N GLU A 147 10.32 8.74 -13.98
CA GLU A 147 10.64 8.25 -15.32
C GLU A 147 12.14 7.96 -15.56
N VAL A 148 13.05 8.79 -15.03
CA VAL A 148 14.49 8.55 -15.21
C VAL A 148 14.92 7.38 -14.35
N GLY A 149 14.46 7.28 -13.11
CA GLY A 149 14.76 6.16 -12.22
C GLY A 149 14.28 4.82 -12.78
N ASP A 150 13.06 4.78 -13.34
CA ASP A 150 12.51 3.57 -13.98
C ASP A 150 13.30 3.19 -15.24
N ARG A 151 13.81 4.15 -16.02
CA ARG A 151 14.74 3.87 -17.13
C ARG A 151 16.09 3.33 -16.65
N LEU A 152 16.65 3.90 -15.60
CA LEU A 152 17.92 3.45 -15.01
C LEU A 152 17.79 2.02 -14.47
N LEU A 153 16.73 1.70 -13.73
CA LEU A 153 16.48 0.35 -13.20
C LEU A 153 16.32 -0.68 -14.32
N ARG A 154 15.62 -0.35 -15.41
CA ARG A 154 15.50 -1.24 -16.58
C ARG A 154 16.79 -1.41 -17.37
N GLN A 155 17.71 -0.45 -17.35
CA GLN A 155 19.03 -0.63 -17.97
C GLN A 155 19.94 -1.49 -17.11
N ALA A 156 19.82 -1.36 -15.78
CA ALA A 156 20.61 -2.12 -14.81
C ALA A 156 20.08 -3.55 -14.57
N SER A 157 18.85 -3.86 -14.99
CA SER A 157 18.22 -5.17 -14.79
C SER A 157 17.63 -5.69 -16.09
N ALA A 158 17.43 -7.01 -16.22
CA ALA A 158 16.71 -7.60 -17.36
C ALA A 158 15.19 -7.28 -17.36
N ARG A 159 14.73 -6.32 -16.56
CA ARG A 159 13.33 -5.94 -16.43
C ARG A 159 12.89 -5.20 -17.70
N GLN A 160 12.04 -5.86 -18.49
CA GLN A 160 11.58 -5.30 -19.77
C GLN A 160 10.39 -4.31 -19.62
N SER A 161 9.55 -4.46 -18.59
CA SER A 161 8.30 -3.70 -18.51
C SER A 161 8.42 -2.38 -17.75
N ARG A 162 7.83 -1.32 -18.32
CA ARG A 162 7.63 -0.03 -17.63
C ARG A 162 6.58 -0.17 -16.55
N ARG A 163 6.84 0.42 -15.38
CA ARG A 163 5.80 0.66 -14.39
C ARG A 163 5.39 2.13 -14.43
N PRO A 164 4.34 2.51 -15.19
CA PRO A 164 3.90 3.89 -15.20
C PRO A 164 3.42 4.30 -13.81
N PHE A 165 3.80 5.50 -13.37
CA PHE A 165 3.25 6.09 -12.16
C PHE A 165 1.74 6.28 -12.34
N ARG A 166 0.97 5.85 -11.34
CA ARG A 166 -0.44 6.12 -11.17
C ARG A 166 -0.63 6.56 -9.73
N GLU A 167 -1.39 7.63 -9.53
CA GLU A 167 -1.67 8.12 -8.19
C GLU A 167 -2.38 7.03 -7.37
N PRO A 168 -1.87 6.65 -6.19
CA PRO A 168 -2.45 5.57 -5.39
C PRO A 168 -3.75 6.03 -4.71
N THR A 169 -4.62 5.08 -4.38
CA THR A 169 -5.69 5.34 -3.40
C THR A 169 -5.08 5.46 -2.01
N GLU A 170 -5.79 6.14 -1.09
CA GLU A 170 -5.39 6.29 0.32
C GLU A 170 -5.05 4.95 0.96
N ARG A 171 -6.00 4.03 0.92
CA ARG A 171 -5.88 2.69 1.50
C ARG A 171 -4.68 1.93 0.96
N PHE A 172 -4.40 2.03 -0.35
CA PHE A 172 -3.26 1.36 -0.95
C PHE A 172 -1.94 2.02 -0.54
N LEU A 173 -1.90 3.35 -0.47
CA LEU A 173 -0.72 4.08 0.02
C LEU A 173 -0.42 3.73 1.48
N ASP A 174 -1.42 3.80 2.35
CA ASP A 174 -1.30 3.49 3.78
C ASP A 174 -0.81 2.05 4.01
N HIS A 175 -1.34 1.08 3.25
CA HIS A 175 -0.87 -0.31 3.29
C HIS A 175 0.61 -0.43 2.91
N GLN A 176 1.01 0.16 1.78
CA GLN A 176 2.41 0.10 1.32
C GLN A 176 3.37 0.81 2.28
N LEU A 177 2.92 1.92 2.90
CA LEU A 177 3.70 2.60 3.93
C LEU A 177 3.80 1.76 5.21
N GLY A 178 2.74 1.03 5.60
CA GLY A 178 2.77 0.09 6.72
C GLY A 178 3.76 -1.05 6.50
N ILE A 179 3.81 -1.61 5.29
CA ILE A 179 4.84 -2.59 4.88
C ILE A 179 6.24 -2.01 5.04
N ALA A 180 6.45 -0.80 4.52
CA ALA A 180 7.74 -0.12 4.66
C ALA A 180 8.11 0.15 6.11
N SER A 181 7.16 0.54 6.97
CA SER A 181 7.41 0.75 8.40
C SER A 181 7.82 -0.53 9.11
N ALA A 182 7.19 -1.68 8.80
CA ALA A 182 7.59 -2.97 9.36
C ALA A 182 9.02 -3.36 8.94
N HIS A 183 9.37 -3.19 7.67
CA HIS A 183 10.72 -3.46 7.19
C HIS A 183 11.75 -2.51 7.83
N VAL A 184 11.44 -1.22 7.95
CA VAL A 184 12.30 -0.25 8.65
C VAL A 184 12.54 -0.67 10.09
N ALA A 185 11.50 -1.09 10.81
CA ALA A 185 11.63 -1.52 12.21
C ALA A 185 12.60 -2.72 12.34
N LEU A 186 12.57 -3.67 11.41
CA LEU A 186 13.51 -4.79 11.37
C LEU A 186 14.95 -4.32 11.10
N VAL A 187 15.15 -3.42 10.14
CA VAL A 187 16.46 -2.85 9.80
C VAL A 187 17.04 -2.02 10.96
N GLU A 188 16.21 -1.26 11.66
CA GLU A 188 16.62 -0.50 12.84
C GLU A 188 16.99 -1.44 14.00
N ALA A 189 16.20 -2.48 14.23
CA ALA A 189 16.50 -3.47 15.26
C ALA A 189 17.81 -4.24 15.00
N ASP A 190 18.09 -4.56 13.75
CA ASP A 190 19.36 -5.13 13.30
C ASP A 190 20.54 -4.20 13.59
N ARG A 191 20.42 -2.93 13.20
CA ARG A 191 21.44 -1.91 13.48
C ARG A 191 21.68 -1.68 14.97
N GLU A 192 20.63 -1.81 15.78
CA GLU A 192 20.68 -1.69 17.23
C GLU A 192 21.13 -2.99 17.93
N GLU A 193 21.53 -4.01 17.18
CA GLU A 193 21.98 -5.32 17.68
C GLU A 193 20.93 -6.03 18.56
N ARG A 194 19.64 -5.69 18.40
CA ARG A 194 18.53 -6.33 19.12
C ARG A 194 18.14 -7.67 18.51
N ILE A 195 18.36 -7.80 17.21
CA ILE A 195 18.26 -9.01 16.39
C ILE A 195 19.37 -8.95 15.34
N GLU A 196 19.63 -10.05 14.65
CA GLU A 196 20.29 -10.03 13.34
C GLU A 196 19.23 -10.27 12.26
N LEU A 197 19.10 -9.37 11.29
CA LEU A 197 18.18 -9.52 10.16
C LEU A 197 18.86 -10.30 9.04
N VAL A 198 18.73 -11.63 9.08
CA VAL A 198 19.34 -12.56 8.12
C VAL A 198 18.76 -12.38 6.73
N ARG A 199 17.43 -12.22 6.64
CA ARG A 199 16.74 -12.03 5.36
C ARG A 199 15.46 -11.22 5.53
N CYS A 200 15.19 -10.36 4.56
CA CYS A 200 13.89 -9.71 4.42
C CYS A 200 13.49 -9.68 2.95
N ALA A 201 12.23 -10.00 2.66
CA ALA A 201 11.64 -9.85 1.34
C ALA A 201 10.23 -9.27 1.49
N ILE A 202 9.89 -8.26 0.70
CA ILE A 202 8.54 -7.69 0.65
C ILE A 202 7.82 -8.12 -0.63
N GLU A 203 6.50 -7.94 -0.70
CA GLU A 203 5.76 -8.29 -1.91
C GLU A 203 6.26 -7.54 -3.17
N PRO A 204 6.37 -8.23 -4.33
CA PRO A 204 5.97 -9.62 -4.60
C PRO A 204 7.08 -10.65 -4.35
N ALA A 205 8.28 -10.24 -3.91
CA ALA A 205 9.40 -11.17 -3.67
C ALA A 205 9.11 -12.15 -2.51
N ALA A 206 8.23 -11.75 -1.58
CA ALA A 206 7.72 -12.61 -0.51
C ALA A 206 6.72 -13.70 -0.98
N TRP A 207 6.19 -13.62 -2.21
CA TRP A 207 5.15 -14.54 -2.66
C TRP A 207 5.69 -15.97 -2.87
N ARG A 208 4.84 -16.97 -2.65
CA ARG A 208 5.17 -18.39 -2.81
C ARG A 208 4.21 -19.06 -3.78
N ALA A 209 4.73 -19.53 -4.91
CA ALA A 209 3.96 -20.35 -5.84
C ALA A 209 3.96 -21.81 -5.38
N TYR A 210 2.81 -22.48 -5.44
CA TYR A 210 2.67 -23.89 -5.09
C TYR A 210 1.54 -24.56 -5.87
N LEU A 211 1.48 -25.90 -5.81
CA LEU A 211 0.39 -26.68 -6.39
C LEU A 211 -0.61 -27.04 -5.27
N GLY A 212 -1.87 -26.65 -5.45
CA GLY A 212 -2.96 -27.06 -4.58
C GLY A 212 -3.48 -28.46 -4.92
N ILE A 213 -4.51 -28.88 -4.19
CA ILE A 213 -5.23 -30.13 -4.45
C ILE A 213 -5.73 -30.13 -5.91
N GLY A 214 -5.49 -31.23 -6.63
CA GLY A 214 -5.84 -31.35 -8.05
C GLY A 214 -4.88 -30.63 -9.01
N GLY A 215 -3.69 -30.20 -8.56
CA GLY A 215 -2.64 -29.64 -9.43
C GLY A 215 -2.85 -28.18 -9.83
N VAL A 216 -3.81 -27.49 -9.21
CA VAL A 216 -4.06 -26.06 -9.48
C VAL A 216 -2.88 -25.23 -9.01
N ARG A 217 -2.33 -24.37 -9.88
CA ARG A 217 -1.26 -23.43 -9.50
C ARG A 217 -1.84 -22.32 -8.64
N LEU A 218 -1.40 -22.26 -7.39
CA LEU A 218 -1.78 -21.25 -6.40
C LEU A 218 -0.57 -20.38 -6.05
N THR A 219 -0.84 -19.24 -5.42
CA THR A 219 0.21 -18.35 -4.92
C THR A 219 -0.21 -17.80 -3.57
N LEU A 220 0.56 -18.13 -2.53
CA LEU A 220 0.48 -17.44 -1.25
C LEU A 220 1.14 -16.06 -1.42
N LYS A 221 0.48 -15.02 -0.91
CA LYS A 221 0.90 -13.63 -1.07
C LYS A 221 1.05 -12.93 0.29
N PRO A 222 2.15 -13.20 1.01
CA PRO A 222 2.53 -12.42 2.18
C PRO A 222 2.88 -10.99 1.78
N ASP A 223 2.62 -10.04 2.67
CA ASP A 223 3.12 -8.68 2.51
C ASP A 223 4.64 -8.63 2.70
N LEU A 224 5.17 -9.33 3.72
CA LEU A 224 6.59 -9.52 3.96
C LEU A 224 6.93 -10.95 4.40
N TYR A 225 8.18 -11.31 4.22
CA TYR A 225 8.84 -12.48 4.80
C TYR A 225 10.14 -12.03 5.45
N ALA A 226 10.40 -12.45 6.69
CA ALA A 226 11.60 -12.10 7.42
C ALA A 226 12.21 -13.33 8.10
N GLU A 227 13.53 -13.37 8.17
CA GLU A 227 14.34 -14.32 8.92
C GLU A 227 15.23 -13.53 9.87
N THR A 228 15.20 -13.86 11.16
CA THR A 228 15.99 -13.16 12.19
C THR A 228 16.68 -14.13 13.12
N ALA A 229 17.89 -13.79 13.55
CA ALA A 229 18.59 -14.52 14.62
C ALA A 229 18.55 -13.69 15.92
N SER A 230 18.26 -14.34 17.04
CA SER A 230 18.28 -13.70 18.37
C SER A 230 18.85 -14.67 19.42
N PRO A 231 19.95 -14.33 20.11
CA PRO A 231 20.78 -13.13 19.94
C PRO A 231 21.47 -13.08 18.56
N PRO A 232 22.01 -11.92 18.13
CA PRO A 232 22.78 -11.81 16.89
C PRO A 232 23.94 -12.82 16.82
N GLY A 233 24.17 -13.42 15.66
CA GLY A 233 25.17 -14.49 15.46
C GLY A 233 24.71 -15.88 15.90
N SER A 234 23.43 -16.05 16.28
CA SER A 234 22.85 -17.37 16.57
C SER A 234 22.84 -18.28 15.34
N GLU A 235 23.12 -19.57 15.54
CA GLU A 235 22.99 -20.60 14.49
C GLU A 235 21.52 -20.91 14.16
N TYR A 236 20.60 -20.55 15.05
CA TYR A 236 19.16 -20.70 14.87
C TYR A 236 18.54 -19.40 14.38
N VAL A 237 17.66 -19.53 13.40
CA VAL A 237 16.95 -18.43 12.73
C VAL A 237 15.45 -18.65 12.83
N ASP A 238 14.76 -17.62 13.28
CA ASP A 238 13.30 -17.56 13.30
C ASP A 238 12.78 -16.94 12.00
N ALA A 239 11.87 -17.64 11.34
CA ALA A 239 11.24 -17.18 10.11
C ALA A 239 9.78 -16.79 10.33
N ALA A 240 9.36 -15.68 9.73
CA ALA A 240 7.99 -15.20 9.79
C ALA A 240 7.46 -14.76 8.41
N PHE A 241 6.23 -15.13 8.11
CA PHE A 241 5.39 -14.39 7.17
C PHE A 241 4.67 -13.27 7.92
N ILE A 242 4.71 -12.05 7.41
CA ILE A 242 4.14 -10.89 8.08
C ILE A 242 3.08 -10.27 7.17
N GLU A 243 1.92 -10.00 7.77
CA GLU A 243 0.75 -9.37 7.17
C GLU A 243 0.46 -8.05 7.86
N ILE A 244 0.24 -6.99 7.08
CA ILE A 244 -0.05 -5.67 7.58
C ILE A 244 -1.55 -5.40 7.39
N ASP A 245 -2.32 -5.29 8.46
CA ASP A 245 -3.74 -4.87 8.38
C ASP A 245 -3.88 -3.42 8.85
N MET A 246 -4.37 -2.55 7.97
CA MET A 246 -4.67 -1.15 8.29
C MET A 246 -6.09 -0.96 8.88
N GLY A 247 -6.72 -2.05 9.34
CA GLY A 247 -8.04 -2.02 9.97
C GLY A 247 -9.20 -1.92 8.98
N THR A 248 -8.95 -2.26 7.71
CA THR A 248 -9.89 -2.06 6.60
C THR A 248 -10.53 -3.36 6.11
N GLU A 249 -9.94 -4.51 6.44
CA GLU A 249 -10.49 -5.83 6.08
C GLU A 249 -11.43 -6.36 7.16
N SER A 250 -12.38 -7.22 6.80
CA SER A 250 -13.27 -7.87 7.77
C SER A 250 -12.58 -9.07 8.41
N ILE A 251 -12.94 -9.42 9.64
CA ILE A 251 -12.39 -10.62 10.32
C ILE A 251 -12.57 -11.90 9.48
N PRO A 252 -13.72 -12.15 8.80
CA PRO A 252 -13.85 -13.29 7.89
C PRO A 252 -12.84 -13.29 6.73
N THR A 253 -12.50 -12.13 6.18
CA THR A 253 -11.47 -12.04 5.13
C THR A 253 -10.09 -12.42 5.67
N LEU A 254 -9.73 -11.91 6.85
CA LEU A 254 -8.47 -12.24 7.52
C LEU A 254 -8.39 -13.74 7.86
N LEU A 255 -9.48 -14.34 8.36
CA LEU A 255 -9.57 -15.78 8.60
C LEU A 255 -9.41 -16.60 7.33
N LYS A 256 -9.99 -16.17 6.21
CA LYS A 256 -9.78 -16.84 4.93
C LYS A 256 -8.28 -16.88 4.56
N LYS A 257 -7.56 -15.78 4.77
CA LYS A 257 -6.11 -15.74 4.53
C LYS A 257 -5.34 -16.65 5.50
N CYS A 258 -5.80 -16.77 6.76
CA CYS A 258 -5.24 -17.77 7.70
C CYS A 258 -5.38 -19.21 7.17
N HIS A 259 -6.53 -19.55 6.58
CA HIS A 259 -6.71 -20.86 5.91
C HIS A 259 -5.81 -21.03 4.68
N GLU A 260 -5.53 -19.95 3.94
CA GLU A 260 -4.57 -20.00 2.81
C GLU A 260 -3.14 -20.29 3.30
N TYR A 261 -2.73 -19.72 4.44
CA TYR A 261 -1.45 -20.04 5.08
C TYR A 261 -1.38 -21.49 5.54
N ASP A 262 -2.40 -22.00 6.23
CA ASP A 262 -2.39 -23.39 6.68
C ASP A 262 -2.45 -24.38 5.51
N ALA A 263 -3.19 -24.06 4.43
CA ALA A 263 -3.22 -24.85 3.21
C ALA A 263 -1.83 -24.91 2.53
N TYR A 264 -1.10 -23.80 2.53
CA TYR A 264 0.28 -23.74 2.05
C TYR A 264 1.24 -24.52 2.95
N ARG A 265 1.15 -24.34 4.27
CA ARG A 265 1.96 -25.07 5.26
C ARG A 265 1.85 -26.58 5.13
N ARG A 266 0.64 -27.08 4.86
CA ARG A 266 0.39 -28.52 4.64
C ARG A 266 1.07 -29.08 3.40
N GLN A 267 1.59 -28.25 2.50
CA GLN A 267 2.37 -28.71 1.34
C GLN A 267 3.79 -29.13 1.70
N GLY A 268 4.31 -28.76 2.88
CA GLY A 268 5.67 -29.12 3.31
C GLY A 268 6.80 -28.33 2.62
N ILE A 269 6.49 -27.43 1.68
CA ILE A 269 7.49 -26.78 0.82
C ILE A 269 8.54 -25.98 1.61
N GLU A 270 8.14 -25.28 2.68
CA GLU A 270 9.10 -24.52 3.49
C GLU A 270 9.85 -25.43 4.45
N GLN A 271 9.17 -26.43 5.01
CA GLN A 271 9.76 -27.42 5.92
C GLN A 271 10.86 -28.25 5.23
N ASP A 272 10.69 -28.57 3.95
CA ASP A 272 11.72 -29.25 3.14
C ASP A 272 12.98 -28.39 2.92
N ARG A 273 12.87 -27.06 3.09
CA ARG A 273 13.96 -26.09 2.87
C ARG A 273 14.61 -25.61 4.17
N SER A 274 13.91 -25.73 5.28
CA SER A 274 14.26 -25.10 6.57
C SER A 274 14.26 -26.13 7.70
N ASP A 275 14.85 -27.31 7.46
CA ASP A 275 15.04 -28.38 8.44
C ASP A 275 13.78 -28.75 9.24
N GLY A 276 12.63 -28.78 8.56
CA GLY A 276 11.34 -29.15 9.14
C GLY A 276 10.52 -27.99 9.72
N ALA A 277 11.07 -26.77 9.80
CA ALA A 277 10.38 -25.62 10.36
C ALA A 277 9.54 -24.87 9.30
N PHE A 278 8.34 -24.42 9.71
CA PHE A 278 7.51 -23.52 8.90
C PHE A 278 7.51 -22.12 9.52
N PRO A 279 7.61 -21.04 8.73
CA PRO A 279 7.56 -19.68 9.25
C PRO A 279 6.23 -19.38 9.97
N PHE A 280 6.27 -18.82 11.17
CA PHE A 280 5.03 -18.39 11.84
C PHE A 280 4.39 -17.21 11.09
N VAL A 281 3.10 -16.96 11.31
CA VAL A 281 2.35 -15.92 10.61
C VAL A 281 2.01 -14.78 11.57
N VAL A 282 2.57 -13.61 11.32
CA VAL A 282 2.34 -12.40 12.11
C VAL A 282 1.30 -11.51 11.43
N TRP A 283 0.21 -11.23 12.13
CA TRP A 283 -0.74 -10.17 11.79
C TRP A 283 -0.40 -8.91 12.58
N SER A 284 0.26 -7.95 11.94
CA SER A 284 0.49 -6.61 12.49
C SER A 284 -0.70 -5.73 12.17
N MET A 285 -1.59 -5.54 13.14
CA MET A 285 -2.88 -4.86 12.93
C MET A 285 -2.91 -3.47 13.55
N SER A 286 -3.31 -2.49 12.74
CA SER A 286 -3.58 -1.11 13.13
C SER A 286 -5.00 -0.69 12.72
N ALA A 287 -5.43 0.49 13.13
CA ALA A 287 -6.69 1.10 12.72
C ALA A 287 -6.63 2.62 12.90
N ASP A 288 -7.72 3.32 12.56
CA ASP A 288 -7.90 4.75 12.80
C ASP A 288 -7.70 5.19 14.26
N THR A 289 -7.97 4.29 15.20
CA THR A 289 -7.91 4.50 16.65
C THR A 289 -7.37 3.26 17.33
N GLU A 290 -6.60 3.45 18.40
CA GLU A 290 -6.01 2.31 19.13
C GLU A 290 -7.09 1.40 19.73
N ALA A 291 -8.18 1.97 20.24
CA ALA A 291 -9.31 1.20 20.77
C ALA A 291 -10.00 0.33 19.69
N LYS A 292 -10.02 0.76 18.42
CA LYS A 292 -10.51 -0.08 17.31
C LYS A 292 -9.49 -1.14 16.92
N ALA A 293 -8.20 -0.78 16.87
CA ALA A 293 -7.13 -1.70 16.57
C ALA A 293 -7.11 -2.86 17.59
N GLU A 294 -7.18 -2.56 18.88
CA GLU A 294 -7.19 -3.56 19.95
C GLU A 294 -8.41 -4.48 19.86
N ARG A 295 -9.62 -3.92 19.71
CA ARG A 295 -10.84 -4.73 19.52
C ARG A 295 -10.73 -5.67 18.33
N ARG A 296 -10.10 -5.24 17.23
CA ARG A 296 -9.90 -6.08 16.04
C ARG A 296 -8.85 -7.17 16.28
N ARG A 297 -7.75 -6.87 16.98
CA ARG A 297 -6.74 -7.87 17.36
C ARG A 297 -7.34 -8.96 18.25
N ILE A 298 -8.13 -8.57 19.25
CA ILE A 298 -8.87 -9.52 20.10
C ILE A 298 -9.83 -10.35 19.24
N ALA A 299 -10.65 -9.72 18.40
CA ALA A 299 -11.62 -10.42 17.57
C ALA A 299 -10.97 -11.42 16.61
N LEU A 300 -9.84 -11.08 15.98
CA LEU A 300 -9.13 -12.00 15.09
C LEU A 300 -8.56 -13.19 15.86
N ARG A 301 -7.91 -12.94 17.00
CA ARG A 301 -7.35 -13.99 17.86
C ARG A 301 -8.41 -14.96 18.34
N GLU A 302 -9.53 -14.45 18.87
CA GLU A 302 -10.67 -15.30 19.24
C GLU A 302 -11.23 -16.11 18.07
N ALA A 303 -11.28 -15.51 16.88
CA ALA A 303 -11.79 -16.18 15.69
C ALA A 303 -10.87 -17.30 15.22
N ILE A 304 -9.54 -17.11 15.32
CA ILE A 304 -8.54 -18.15 15.05
C ILE A 304 -8.65 -19.26 16.10
N ASP A 305 -8.74 -18.93 17.39
CA ASP A 305 -8.83 -19.91 18.49
C ASP A 305 -10.12 -20.74 18.43
N LYS A 306 -11.23 -20.15 17.98
CA LYS A 306 -12.52 -20.84 17.80
C LYS A 306 -12.53 -21.77 16.57
N ASP A 307 -11.66 -21.54 15.59
CA ASP A 307 -11.61 -22.34 14.36
C ASP A 307 -10.75 -23.59 14.54
N ARG A 308 -11.41 -24.72 14.81
CA ARG A 308 -10.76 -26.03 15.03
C ARG A 308 -9.95 -26.55 13.84
N LYS A 309 -10.08 -25.97 12.65
CA LYS A 309 -9.31 -26.38 11.47
C LYS A 309 -7.97 -25.66 11.36
N LEU A 310 -7.77 -24.59 12.13
CA LEU A 310 -6.54 -23.81 12.14
C LEU A 310 -5.65 -24.21 13.33
N PRO A 311 -4.33 -24.36 13.13
CA PRO A 311 -3.39 -24.42 14.23
C PRO A 311 -3.20 -23.01 14.80
N SER A 312 -3.84 -22.68 15.93
CA SER A 312 -3.76 -21.33 16.51
C SER A 312 -2.32 -20.90 16.83
N SER A 313 -1.48 -21.85 17.25
CA SER A 313 -0.04 -21.63 17.50
C SER A 313 0.77 -21.20 16.27
N LEU A 314 0.23 -21.30 15.05
CA LEU A 314 0.87 -20.78 13.85
C LEU A 314 0.79 -19.24 13.75
N PHE A 315 -0.21 -18.63 14.39
CA PHE A 315 -0.53 -17.22 14.21
C PHE A 315 -0.13 -16.38 15.43
N ARG A 316 0.35 -15.16 15.18
CA ARG A 316 0.60 -14.12 16.18
C ARG A 316 -0.14 -12.87 15.75
N VAL A 317 -1.07 -12.37 16.57
CA VAL A 317 -1.83 -11.15 16.28
C VAL A 317 -1.35 -10.04 17.20
N ILE A 318 -0.74 -9.00 16.63
CA ILE A 318 0.04 -8.01 17.38
C ILE A 318 -0.24 -6.57 16.96
N ALA A 319 0.10 -5.64 17.83
CA ALA A 319 0.27 -4.23 17.47
C ALA A 319 1.62 -4.03 16.72
N PRO A 320 1.74 -3.02 15.84
CA PRO A 320 2.95 -2.82 15.05
C PRO A 320 4.25 -2.64 15.86
N ASP A 321 4.16 -2.02 17.03
CA ASP A 321 5.29 -1.78 17.94
C ASP A 321 5.79 -3.06 18.65
N GLN A 322 5.00 -4.13 18.64
CA GLN A 322 5.36 -5.42 19.21
C GLN A 322 6.14 -6.31 18.24
N LEU A 323 6.28 -5.91 16.97
CA LEU A 323 6.89 -6.74 15.92
C LEU A 323 8.26 -7.27 16.33
N ILE A 324 9.14 -6.39 16.81
CA ILE A 324 10.51 -6.81 17.14
C ILE A 324 10.54 -7.75 18.34
N ALA A 325 9.70 -7.50 19.35
CA ALA A 325 9.61 -8.38 20.52
C ALA A 325 9.15 -9.80 20.14
N VAL A 326 8.28 -9.93 19.11
CA VAL A 326 7.89 -11.24 18.57
C VAL A 326 9.04 -11.87 17.80
N MET A 327 9.73 -11.12 16.94
CA MET A 327 10.86 -11.66 16.17
C MET A 327 12.06 -12.05 17.04
N GLN A 328 12.20 -11.50 18.26
CA GLN A 328 13.23 -11.91 19.23
C GLN A 328 12.93 -13.22 19.95
N LYS A 329 11.64 -13.55 20.13
CA LYS A 329 11.21 -14.76 20.85
C LYS A 329 10.94 -15.94 19.93
N GLY A 330 10.81 -15.68 18.63
CA GLY A 330 10.51 -16.72 17.66
C GLY A 330 9.16 -17.38 17.90
N ALA A 331 9.13 -18.70 17.72
CA ALA A 331 7.95 -19.52 17.97
C ALA A 331 7.59 -19.67 19.47
N ASP A 332 8.51 -19.39 20.38
CA ASP A 332 8.36 -19.57 21.83
C ASP A 332 7.59 -18.40 22.48
N ILE A 333 6.25 -18.41 22.36
CA ILE A 333 5.33 -17.52 23.10
C ILE A 333 4.13 -18.29 23.60
#